data_AF-A0A9E2VQZ5-F1
#
_entry.id   AF-A0A9E2VQZ5-F1
#
_cell.length_a   1.000
_cell.length_b   1.000
_cell.length_c   1.000
_cell.angle_alpha   90.00
_cell.angle_beta   90.00
_cell.angle_gamma   90.00
#
_symmetry.space_group_name_H-M   'P 1'
#
loop_
_entity.id
_entity.type
_entity.pdbx_description
1 polymer ?
#
loop_
_entity_poly.entity_id
_entity_poly.type
_entity_poly.pdbx_seq_one_letter_code
_entity_poly.pdbx_strand_id
1 'polypeptide(L)' 'LRDQGRAEYTSVTDDEAMAAFDLLAREEGIMPALESAHAIAHTVKVAPSMKKNQILVVNLSGRGDKDVQQVAKMRGITL' A
#
# COMPACT_ATOMS: atom_id res chain seq x y z
N LEU A 1 20.62 5.79 -7.18
CA LEU A 1 20.33 4.34 -7.01
C LEU A 1 19.70 3.76 -8.27
N ARG A 2 18.62 4.35 -8.80
CA ARG A 2 18.01 3.97 -10.07
C ARG A 2 19.01 3.92 -11.23
N ASP A 3 19.75 5.00 -11.44
CA ASP A 3 20.67 5.13 -12.58
C ASP A 3 21.87 4.18 -12.51
N GLN A 4 22.10 3.58 -11.34
CA GLN A 4 23.13 2.57 -11.11
C GLN A 4 22.56 1.14 -11.15
N GLY A 5 21.27 0.97 -11.47
CA GLY A 5 20.59 -0.33 -11.51
C GLY A 5 20.39 -1.01 -10.15
N ARG A 6 20.54 -0.26 -9.04
CA ARG A 6 20.48 -0.83 -7.67
C ARG A 6 19.08 -0.82 -7.05
N ALA A 7 18.15 -0.10 -7.65
CA ALA A 7 16.77 -0.02 -7.20
C ALA A 7 15.86 0.24 -8.39
N GLU A 8 14.75 -0.50 -8.43
CA GLU A 8 13.67 -0.28 -9.38
C GLU A 8 12.62 0.63 -8.75
N TYR A 9 12.12 1.57 -9.54
CA TYR A 9 11.11 2.52 -9.10
C TYR A 9 9.87 2.30 -9.93
N THR A 10 8.75 2.14 -9.25
CA THR A 10 7.44 1.88 -9.81
C THR A 10 6.44 2.89 -9.29
N SER A 11 5.23 2.87 -9.81
CA SER A 11 4.13 3.69 -9.33
C SER A 11 2.84 2.87 -9.30
N VAL A 12 1.90 3.35 -8.49
CA VAL A 12 0.52 2.87 -8.43
C VAL A 12 -0.38 4.09 -8.48
N THR A 13 -1.63 3.90 -8.86
CA THR A 13 -2.63 4.99 -8.84
C THR A 13 -3.21 5.18 -7.44
N ASP A 14 -3.84 6.32 -7.20
CA ASP A 14 -4.56 6.59 -5.95
C ASP A 14 -5.64 5.53 -5.69
N ASP A 15 -6.37 5.11 -6.72
CA ASP A 15 -7.40 4.06 -6.60
C ASP A 15 -6.81 2.72 -6.15
N GLU A 16 -5.63 2.36 -6.67
CA GLU A 16 -4.94 1.14 -6.28
C GLU A 16 -4.42 1.21 -4.83
N ALA A 17 -3.88 2.36 -4.43
CA ALA A 17 -3.47 2.60 -3.06
C ALA A 17 -4.68 2.53 -2.10
N MET A 18 -5.82 3.11 -2.48
CA MET A 18 -7.05 3.05 -1.69
C MET A 18 -7.62 1.64 -1.57
N ALA A 19 -7.56 0.85 -2.64
CA ALA A 19 -7.96 -0.56 -2.60
C ALA A 19 -7.02 -1.38 -1.69
N ALA A 20 -5.72 -1.12 -1.74
CA ALA A 20 -4.73 -1.78 -0.90
C ALA A 20 -4.85 -1.39 0.58
N PHE A 21 -5.21 -0.14 0.88
CA PHE A 21 -5.53 0.32 2.22
C PHE A 21 -6.69 -0.50 2.81
N ASP A 22 -7.79 -0.64 2.06
CA ASP A 22 -8.94 -1.44 2.50
C ASP A 22 -8.59 -2.91 2.67
N LEU A 23 -7.81 -3.46 1.74
CA LEU A 23 -7.39 -4.86 1.80
C LEU A 23 -6.62 -5.13 3.09
N LEU A 24 -5.59 -4.35 3.39
CA LEU A 24 -4.77 -4.57 4.57
C LEU A 24 -5.57 -4.37 5.86
N ALA A 25 -6.46 -3.38 5.89
CA ALA A 25 -7.33 -3.13 7.03
C ALA A 25 -8.32 -4.27 7.27
N ARG A 26 -8.88 -4.86 6.20
CA ARG A 26 -9.88 -5.93 6.30
C ARG A 26 -9.27 -7.29 6.63
N GLU A 27 -8.16 -7.63 5.97
CA GLU A 27 -7.56 -8.96 6.09
C GLU A 27 -6.67 -9.06 7.34
N GLU A 28 -5.91 -8.01 7.65
CA GLU A 28 -4.90 -8.05 8.72
C GLU A 28 -5.24 -7.14 9.91
N GLY A 29 -6.32 -6.35 9.83
CA GLY A 29 -6.68 -5.40 10.90
C GLY A 29 -5.70 -4.24 11.06
N ILE A 30 -4.84 -4.00 10.06
CA ILE A 30 -3.83 -2.94 10.08
C ILE A 30 -4.30 -1.80 9.20
N MET A 31 -4.44 -0.60 9.77
CA MET A 31 -4.72 0.63 9.04
C MET A 31 -3.41 1.30 8.62
N PRO A 32 -2.92 1.14 7.38
CA PRO A 32 -1.65 1.71 6.97
C PRO A 32 -1.78 3.22 6.71
N ALA A 33 -0.67 3.96 6.79
CA ALA A 33 -0.64 5.30 6.19
C ALA A 33 -0.91 5.20 4.68
N LEU A 34 -1.49 6.25 4.08
CA LEU A 34 -1.77 6.26 2.64
C LEU A 34 -0.51 6.06 1.79
N GLU A 35 0.63 6.58 2.21
CA GLU A 35 1.93 6.36 1.55
C GLU A 35 2.37 4.89 1.65
N SER A 36 2.09 4.22 2.78
CA SER A 36 2.38 2.79 2.93
C SER A 36 1.45 1.92 2.08
N ALA A 37 0.20 2.35 1.89
CA ALA A 37 -0.75 1.65 1.04
C ALA A 37 -0.28 1.55 -0.42
N HIS A 38 0.54 2.50 -0.90
CA HIS A 38 1.17 2.41 -2.21
C HIS A 38 2.10 1.20 -2.35
N ALA A 39 2.89 0.91 -1.31
CA ALA A 39 3.79 -0.24 -1.30
C ALA A 39 3.00 -1.57 -1.24
N ILE A 40 1.88 -1.59 -0.52
CA ILE A 40 0.98 -2.76 -0.47
C ILE A 40 0.29 -2.97 -1.81
N ALA A 41 -0.18 -1.91 -2.47
CA ALA A 41 -0.77 -1.99 -3.80
C ALA A 41 0.21 -2.61 -4.80
N HIS A 42 1.47 -2.18 -4.78
CA HIS A 42 2.49 -2.80 -5.63
C HIS A 42 2.76 -4.26 -5.24
N THR A 43 2.80 -4.56 -3.94
CA THR A 43 2.99 -5.92 -3.42
C THR A 43 1.91 -6.88 -3.92
N VAL A 44 0.64 -6.47 -3.90
CA VAL A 44 -0.49 -7.28 -4.40
C VAL A 44 -0.33 -7.64 -5.89
N LYS A 45 0.30 -6.76 -6.69
CA LYS A 45 0.59 -7.03 -8.11
C LYS A 45 1.77 -7.99 -8.29
N VAL A 46 2.82 -7.87 -7.48
CA VAL A 46 4.09 -8.60 -7.67
C VAL A 46 4.06 -9.98 -7.02
N ALA A 47 3.50 -10.10 -5.82
CA ALA A 47 3.52 -11.34 -5.04
C ALA A 47 2.99 -12.58 -5.81
N PRO A 48 1.93 -12.50 -6.65
CA PRO A 48 1.46 -13.63 -7.44
C PRO A 48 2.47 -14.19 -8.46
N SER A 49 3.44 -13.38 -8.90
CA SER A 49 4.50 -13.79 -9.83
C SER A 49 5.71 -14.44 -9.12
N MET A 50 5.76 -14.36 -7.79
CA MET A 50 6.84 -14.94 -6.98
C MET A 50 6.58 -16.42 -6.69
N LYS A 51 7.64 -17.18 -6.40
CA LYS A 51 7.51 -18.55 -5.90
C LYS A 51 6.97 -18.52 -4.47
N LYS A 52 6.16 -19.52 -4.10
CA LYS A 52 5.52 -19.63 -2.78
C LYS A 52 6.48 -19.59 -1.57
N ASN A 53 7.76 -19.93 -1.76
CA ASN A 53 8.77 -19.94 -0.72
C ASN A 53 9.69 -18.71 -0.71
N GLN A 54 9.47 -17.75 -1.61
CA GLN A 54 10.18 -16.47 -1.57
C GLN A 54 9.54 -15.56 -0.52
N ILE A 55 10.39 -14.79 0.17
CA ILE A 55 9.96 -13.84 1.20
C ILE A 55 10.01 -12.44 0.60
N LEU A 56 8.91 -11.70 0.77
CA LEU A 56 8.83 -10.28 0.44
C LEU A 56 8.73 -9.48 1.73
N VAL A 57 9.57 -8.44 1.86
CA VAL A 57 9.53 -7.52 3.01
C VAL A 57 8.97 -6.19 2.51
N VAL A 58 7.90 -5.73 3.15
CA VAL A 58 7.25 -4.46 2.84
C VAL A 58 7.42 -3.52 4.03
N ASN A 59 7.86 -2.29 3.76
CA ASN A 59 7.99 -1.28 4.79
C ASN A 59 6.65 -0.54 4.99
N LEU A 60 6.04 -0.68 6.17
CA LEU A 60 4.93 0.15 6.61
C LEU A 60 5.48 1.37 7.35
N SER A 61 5.69 2.46 6.60
CA SER A 61 6.33 3.69 7.09
C SER A 61 5.51 4.42 8.17
N GLY A 62 4.21 4.17 8.27
CA GLY A 62 3.33 4.82 9.22
C GLY A 62 1.96 4.18 9.34
N ARG A 63 1.18 4.71 10.30
CA ARG A 63 -0.19 4.29 10.61
C ARG A 63 -1.22 5.28 10.06
N GLY A 64 -2.37 4.76 9.63
CA GLY A 64 -3.43 5.51 8.97
C GLY A 64 -4.39 6.26 9.88
N ASP A 65 -4.16 6.28 11.21
CA ASP A 65 -5.05 6.95 12.17
C ASP A 65 -5.26 8.45 11.86
N LYS A 66 -4.24 9.10 11.32
CA LYS A 66 -4.31 10.53 10.93
C LYS A 66 -5.02 10.73 9.59
N ASP A 67 -5.09 9.69 8.78
CA ASP A 67 -5.59 9.75 7.40
C ASP A 67 -7.08 9.42 7.32
N VAL A 68 -7.71 8.98 8.41
CA VAL A 68 -9.14 8.60 8.44
C VAL A 68 -10.04 9.72 7.92
N GLN A 69 -9.81 10.98 8.31
CA GLN A 69 -10.60 12.10 7.79
C GLN A 69 -10.36 12.36 6.30
N GLN A 70 -9.13 12.19 5.83
CA GLN A 70 -8.77 12.36 4.43
C GLN A 70 -9.39 11.25 3.57
N VAL A 71 -9.31 10.00 4.02
CA VAL A 71 -9.94 8.84 3.40
C VAL A 71 -11.46 9.00 3.36
N ALA A 72 -12.08 9.42 4.47
CA ALA A 72 -13.52 9.68 4.52
C ALA A 72 -13.92 10.75 3.50
N LYS A 73 -13.18 11.87 3.44
CA LYS A 73 -13.39 12.93 2.44
C LYS A 73 -13.22 12.43 1.00
N MET A 74 -12.18 11.65 0.72
CA MET A 74 -11.95 11.03 -0.60
C MET A 74 -13.10 10.10 -1.00
N ARG A 75 -13.77 9.48 -0.02
CA ARG A 75 -14.90 8.57 -0.22
C ARG A 75 -16.27 9.25 -0.18
N GLY A 76 -16.32 10.57 0.03
CA GLY A 76 -17.58 11.29 0.21
C GLY A 76 -18.35 10.88 1.46
N ILE A 77 -17.67 10.34 2.47
CA ILE A 77 -18.24 9.94 3.76
C ILE A 77 -18.06 11.10 4.75
N THR A 78 -19.16 11.51 5.39
CA THR A 78 -19.11 12.40 6.55
C THR A 78 -18.97 11.54 7.80
N LEU A 79 -17.89 11.76 8.58
CA LEU A 79 -17.64 11.12 9.87
C LEU A 79 -18.42 11.81 11.00
#